data_AF-A0A4C1W1Z5-F1
#
_entry.id   AF-A0A4C1W1Z5-F1
#
_cell.length_a   1.000
_cell.length_b   1.000
_cell.length_c   1.000
_cell.angle_alpha   90.00
_cell.angle_beta   90.00
_cell.angle_gamma   90.00
#
_symmetry.space_group_name_H-M   'P 1'
#
loop_
_entity.id
_entity.type
_entity.pdbx_description
1 polymer ?
#
loop_
_entity_poly.entity_id
_entity_poly.type
_entity_poly.pdbx_seq_one_letter_code
_entity_poly.pdbx_strand_id
1 'polypeptide(L)'
;MNAEGGRWKDWLLASLLLGALGGGWIAVRASRASKQHIARMEMDMEQLRKAEVALDNMQRELEQARLEQENVATEKKNLEKKLREAGDPPLLNSTSSDLEVSQLKAELEMLRAKLRRAEDELEDRCWMPPPGLQQWLQLTHEIENRAYLRKKQQADAQLQHAREACEKLCKKRSNVIAAFVSTHGKSIDDVDRSIVEARTALNEVTQELQERMHRWKQIERLCGFNIINNSGLQVLEGMLYRNVNGRSAGRVRMNSSQDDLSLGDDASLCGSGKEEPPSYHEHDE
;
A
#
# COMPACT_ATOMS: atom_id res chain seq x y z
N MET A 1 21.52 78.94 24.99
CA MET A 1 20.39 78.12 24.49
C MET A 1 20.94 77.10 23.49
N ASN A 2 21.45 75.95 23.95
CA ASN A 2 21.95 74.87 23.07
C ASN A 2 21.69 73.45 23.64
N ALA A 3 20.94 73.31 24.73
CA ALA A 3 20.73 72.03 25.42
C ALA A 3 19.59 71.18 24.83
N GLU A 4 18.63 71.80 24.15
CA GLU A 4 17.48 71.08 23.58
C GLU A 4 17.81 70.41 22.23
N GLY A 5 18.79 70.93 21.51
CA GLY A 5 19.24 70.43 20.22
C GLY A 5 20.04 69.12 20.25
N GLY A 6 20.50 68.66 21.43
CA GLY A 6 21.18 67.37 21.58
C GLY A 6 20.20 66.22 21.82
N ARG A 7 19.21 66.44 22.69
CA ARG A 7 18.29 65.40 23.17
C ARG A 7 17.45 64.74 22.08
N TRP A 8 17.00 65.49 21.07
CA TRP A 8 16.22 64.93 19.95
C TRP A 8 17.10 64.11 19.00
N LYS A 9 18.35 64.53 18.78
CA LYS A 9 19.33 63.78 17.98
C LYS A 9 19.65 62.44 18.66
N ASP A 10 19.80 62.44 19.98
CA ASP A 10 20.06 61.22 20.76
C ASP A 10 18.87 60.25 20.71
N TRP A 11 17.64 60.77 20.77
CA TRP A 11 16.43 59.95 20.59
C TRP A 11 16.30 59.35 19.18
N LEU A 12 16.61 60.14 18.15
CA LEU A 12 16.59 59.66 16.76
C LEU A 12 17.66 58.57 16.55
N LEU A 13 18.87 58.79 17.05
CA LEU A 13 19.97 57.81 17.01
C LEU A 13 19.60 56.53 17.77
N ALA A 14 18.99 56.65 18.95
CA ALA A 14 18.53 55.50 19.72
C ALA A 14 17.46 54.69 18.97
N SER A 15 16.48 55.33 18.34
CA SER A 15 15.45 54.63 17.55
C SER A 15 16.03 53.91 16.32
N LEU A 16 17.02 54.51 15.67
CA LEU A 16 17.68 53.93 14.49
C LEU A 16 18.52 52.71 14.89
N LEU A 17 19.25 52.80 16.01
CA LEU A 17 19.99 51.67 16.59
C LEU A 17 19.07 50.52 16.99
N LEU A 18 17.93 50.83 17.61
CA LEU A 18 16.94 49.81 18.00
C LEU A 18 16.34 49.11 16.77
N GLY A 19 16.01 49.88 15.72
CA GLY A 19 15.53 49.34 14.45
C GLY A 19 16.57 48.46 13.75
N ALA A 20 17.84 48.86 13.75
CA ALA A 20 18.93 48.09 13.16
C ALA A 20 19.19 46.77 13.92
N LEU A 21 19.18 46.80 15.26
CA LEU A 21 19.34 45.60 16.09
C LEU A 21 18.13 44.66 15.98
N GLY A 22 16.91 45.22 15.97
CA GLY A 22 15.67 44.45 15.77
C GLY A 22 15.60 43.81 14.39
N GLY A 23 15.92 44.57 13.34
CA GLY A 23 15.99 44.06 11.97
C GLY A 23 17.06 42.99 11.80
N GLY A 24 18.23 43.18 12.39
CA GLY A 24 19.31 42.19 12.40
C GLY A 24 18.92 40.89 13.10
N TRP A 25 18.23 40.97 14.24
CA TRP A 25 17.74 39.80 14.98
C TRP A 25 16.67 39.03 14.19
N ILE A 26 15.73 39.74 13.55
CA ILE A 26 14.70 39.13 12.70
C ILE A 26 15.33 38.45 11.48
N ALA A 27 16.30 39.09 10.82
CA ALA A 27 17.03 38.51 9.68
C ALA A 27 17.82 37.24 10.08
N VAL A 28 18.48 37.26 11.24
CA VAL A 28 19.19 36.07 11.77
C VAL A 28 18.21 34.96 12.15
N ARG A 29 17.04 35.30 12.70
CA ARG A 29 16.00 34.31 13.02
C ARG A 29 15.38 33.69 11.77
N ALA A 30 15.11 34.50 10.74
CA ALA A 30 14.63 34.04 9.44
C ALA A 30 15.67 33.15 8.74
N SER A 31 16.96 33.49 8.81
CA SER A 31 18.03 32.67 8.21
C SER A 31 18.21 31.33 8.92
N ARG A 32 18.07 31.27 10.25
CA ARG A 32 18.08 30.02 11.02
C ARG A 32 16.89 29.12 10.66
N ALA A 33 15.70 29.68 10.49
CA ALA A 33 14.51 28.92 10.07
C ALA A 33 14.65 28.38 8.63
N SER A 34 15.19 29.19 7.72
CA SER A 34 15.45 28.78 6.32
C SER A 34 16.45 27.63 6.23
N LYS A 35 17.56 27.68 6.99
CA LYS A 35 18.55 26.58 7.02
C LYS A 35 17.95 25.24 7.45
N GLN A 36 17.04 25.25 8.43
CA GLN A 36 16.33 24.03 8.85
C GLN A 36 15.37 23.53 7.77
N HIS A 37 14.72 24.43 7.02
CA HIS A 37 13.87 24.06 5.90
C HIS A 37 14.67 23.42 4.76
N ILE A 38 15.81 24.00 4.40
CA ILE A 38 16.70 23.47 3.35
C ILE A 38 17.24 22.10 3.75
N ALA A 39 17.67 21.91 5.01
CA ALA A 39 18.16 20.61 5.47
C ALA A 39 17.08 19.51 5.46
N ARG A 40 15.83 19.85 5.82
CA ARG A 40 14.69 18.92 5.69
C ARG A 40 14.42 18.58 4.23
N MET A 41 14.40 19.59 3.36
CA MET A 41 14.18 19.41 1.93
C MET A 41 15.27 18.55 1.27
N GLU A 42 16.53 18.69 1.70
CA GLU A 42 17.65 17.87 1.23
C GLU A 42 17.48 16.40 1.64
N MET A 43 17.10 16.15 2.89
CA MET A 43 16.81 14.79 3.36
C MET A 43 15.62 14.16 2.62
N ASP A 44 14.53 14.90 2.45
CA ASP A 44 13.34 14.43 1.75
C ASP A 44 13.67 14.12 0.27
N MET A 45 14.43 15.00 -0.40
CA MET A 45 14.89 14.78 -1.77
C MET A 45 15.77 13.53 -1.90
N GLU A 46 16.64 13.25 -0.92
CA GLU A 46 17.44 12.04 -0.95
C GLU A 46 16.61 10.77 -0.73
N GLN A 47 15.57 10.83 0.10
CA GLN A 47 14.62 9.74 0.26
C GLN A 47 13.80 9.50 -1.01
N LEU A 48 13.31 10.57 -1.64
CA LEU A 48 12.61 10.53 -2.93
C LEU A 48 13.50 9.91 -4.01
N ARG A 49 14.76 10.36 -4.12
CA ARG A 49 15.73 9.81 -5.08
C ARG A 49 16.02 8.33 -4.82
N LYS A 50 16.13 7.89 -3.56
CA LYS A 50 16.28 6.47 -3.22
C LYS A 50 15.06 5.65 -3.63
N ALA A 51 13.86 6.18 -3.40
CA ALA A 51 12.62 5.54 -3.82
C ALA A 51 12.50 5.46 -5.35
N GLU A 52 12.89 6.52 -6.07
CA GLU A 52 12.93 6.57 -7.53
C GLU A 52 13.89 5.52 -8.12
N VAL A 53 15.12 5.44 -7.58
CA VAL A 53 16.09 4.42 -8.00
C VAL A 53 15.59 3.00 -7.69
N ALA A 54 14.93 2.79 -6.56
CA ALA A 54 14.34 1.49 -6.22
C ALA A 54 13.21 1.10 -7.17
N LEU A 55 12.36 2.07 -7.55
CA LEU A 55 11.30 1.86 -8.54
C LEU A 55 11.88 1.52 -9.91
N ASP A 56 12.89 2.26 -10.37
CA ASP A 56 13.57 2.01 -11.65
C ASP A 56 14.25 0.63 -11.67
N ASN A 57 14.86 0.21 -10.56
CA ASN A 57 15.41 -1.15 -10.43
C ASN A 57 14.32 -2.22 -10.54
N MET A 58 13.20 -2.08 -9.82
CA MET A 58 12.10 -3.06 -9.89
C MET A 58 11.44 -3.09 -11.29
N GLN A 59 11.34 -1.94 -11.96
CA GLN A 59 10.86 -1.88 -13.34
C GLN A 59 11.79 -2.62 -14.30
N ARG A 60 13.11 -2.42 -14.17
CA ARG A 60 14.11 -3.17 -14.96
C ARG A 60 14.04 -4.68 -14.71
N GLU A 61 13.86 -5.11 -13.47
CA GLU A 61 13.68 -6.53 -13.14
C GLU A 61 12.40 -7.11 -13.76
N LEU A 62 11.29 -6.37 -13.74
CA LEU A 62 10.04 -6.79 -14.39
C LEU A 62 10.18 -6.89 -15.92
N GLU A 63 10.87 -5.94 -16.55
CA GLU A 63 11.15 -5.98 -17.98
C GLU A 63 12.05 -7.17 -18.35
N GLN A 64 13.09 -7.42 -17.56
CA GLN A 64 13.97 -8.57 -17.77
C GLN A 64 13.20 -9.89 -17.64
N ALA A 65 12.38 -10.04 -16.61
CA ALA A 65 11.54 -11.22 -16.44
C ALA A 65 10.55 -11.42 -17.62
N ARG A 66 10.02 -10.32 -18.20
CA ARG A 66 9.20 -10.38 -19.41
C ARG A 66 9.98 -10.84 -20.64
N LEU A 67 11.17 -10.28 -20.86
CA LEU A 67 12.03 -10.67 -21.99
C LEU A 67 12.44 -12.14 -21.90
N GLU A 68 12.75 -12.63 -20.71
CA GLU A 68 13.02 -14.05 -20.46
C GLU A 68 11.81 -14.92 -20.80
N GLN A 69 10.60 -14.49 -20.40
CA GLN A 69 9.37 -15.21 -20.72
C GLN A 69 9.08 -15.23 -22.24
N GLU A 70 9.30 -14.13 -22.94
CA GLU A 70 9.19 -14.06 -24.40
C GLU A 70 10.23 -14.94 -25.09
N ASN A 71 11.48 -14.90 -24.64
CA ASN A 71 12.56 -15.76 -25.16
C ASN A 71 12.20 -17.24 -24.98
N VAL A 72 11.79 -17.66 -23.78
CA VAL A 72 11.34 -19.04 -23.52
C VAL A 72 10.16 -19.42 -24.42
N ALA A 73 9.20 -18.52 -24.63
CA ALA A 73 8.08 -18.77 -25.54
C ALA A 73 8.53 -18.91 -27.01
N THR A 74 9.50 -18.11 -27.47
CA THR A 74 10.05 -18.23 -28.84
C THR A 74 10.92 -19.47 -29.02
N GLU A 75 11.74 -19.83 -28.03
CA GLU A 75 12.52 -21.07 -28.03
C GLU A 75 11.60 -22.28 -28.04
N LYS A 76 10.53 -22.27 -27.23
CA LYS A 76 9.50 -23.31 -27.25
C LYS A 76 8.89 -23.46 -28.64
N LYS A 77 8.46 -22.36 -29.27
CA LYS A 77 7.92 -22.39 -30.65
C LYS A 77 8.93 -22.88 -31.69
N ASN A 78 10.20 -22.50 -31.54
CA ASN A 78 11.28 -22.92 -32.44
C ASN A 78 11.57 -24.42 -32.28
N LEU A 79 11.59 -24.93 -31.05
CA LEU A 79 11.73 -26.36 -30.75
C LEU A 79 10.52 -27.16 -31.27
N GLU A 80 9.30 -26.67 -31.09
CA GLU A 80 8.09 -27.28 -31.67
C GLU A 80 8.15 -27.33 -33.20
N LYS A 81 8.63 -26.25 -33.84
CA LYS A 81 8.84 -26.21 -35.29
C LYS A 81 9.91 -27.20 -35.74
N LYS A 82 11.06 -27.26 -35.07
CA LYS A 82 12.13 -28.23 -35.35
C LYS A 82 11.66 -29.67 -35.15
N LEU A 83 10.84 -29.93 -34.13
CA LEU A 83 10.25 -31.26 -33.91
C LEU A 83 9.27 -31.63 -35.04
N ARG A 84 8.52 -30.65 -35.56
CA ARG A 84 7.62 -30.83 -36.71
C ARG A 84 8.40 -31.05 -38.02
N GLU A 85 9.51 -30.33 -38.22
CA GLU A 85 10.38 -30.45 -39.41
C GLU A 85 11.24 -31.72 -39.38
N ALA A 86 11.71 -32.16 -38.21
CA ALA A 86 12.35 -33.46 -38.01
C ALA A 86 11.36 -34.64 -38.07
N GLY A 87 10.06 -34.35 -38.12
CA GLY A 87 8.98 -35.32 -38.29
C GLY A 87 8.86 -35.89 -39.70
N ASP A 88 9.65 -35.41 -40.66
CA ASP A 88 9.85 -36.03 -41.97
C ASP A 88 11.25 -36.68 -42.02
N PRO A 89 11.34 -38.03 -42.02
CA PRO A 89 12.62 -38.71 -42.07
C PRO A 89 13.30 -38.50 -43.44
N PRO A 90 14.63 -38.27 -43.49
CA PRO A 90 15.36 -38.31 -44.73
C PRO A 90 15.29 -39.73 -45.30
N LEU A 91 14.86 -39.82 -46.55
CA LEU A 91 14.76 -41.06 -47.31
C LEU A 91 16.17 -41.60 -47.54
N LEU A 92 16.70 -42.35 -46.57
CA LEU A 92 17.95 -43.08 -46.70
C LEU A 92 17.67 -44.49 -47.18
N ASN A 93 18.10 -44.71 -48.42
CA ASN A 93 18.09 -45.95 -49.15
C ASN A 93 19.13 -46.91 -48.55
N SER A 94 18.70 -48.07 -48.05
CA SER A 94 19.16 -49.41 -48.48
C SER A 94 18.91 -50.49 -47.41
N THR A 95 18.14 -51.51 -47.79
CA THR A 95 18.05 -52.84 -47.16
C THR A 95 17.51 -52.93 -45.72
N SER A 96 16.39 -52.26 -45.44
CA SER A 96 15.44 -52.70 -44.39
C SER A 96 14.18 -53.20 -45.11
N SER A 97 13.63 -54.32 -44.65
CA SER A 97 12.46 -54.96 -45.27
C SER A 97 11.31 -53.96 -45.37
N ASP A 98 10.61 -53.89 -46.51
CA ASP A 98 9.40 -53.07 -46.69
C ASP A 98 8.38 -53.26 -45.55
N LEU A 99 8.42 -54.44 -44.92
CA LEU A 99 7.63 -54.78 -43.76
C LEU A 99 8.01 -53.96 -42.51
N GLU A 100 9.29 -53.73 -42.24
CA GLU A 100 9.75 -52.94 -41.09
C GLU A 100 9.40 -51.46 -41.26
N VAL A 101 9.55 -50.93 -42.48
CA VAL A 101 9.15 -49.55 -42.80
C VAL A 101 7.64 -49.37 -42.62
N SER A 102 6.84 -50.34 -43.03
CA SER A 102 5.38 -50.34 -42.83
C SER A 102 5.01 -50.40 -41.35
N GLN A 103 5.69 -51.25 -40.57
CA GLN A 103 5.47 -51.37 -39.12
C GLN A 103 5.82 -50.07 -38.38
N LEU A 104 6.96 -49.45 -38.69
CA LEU A 104 7.39 -48.19 -38.08
C LEU A 104 6.45 -47.01 -38.44
N LYS A 105 5.91 -46.99 -39.67
CA LYS A 105 4.89 -45.99 -40.06
C LYS A 105 3.60 -46.16 -39.27
N ALA A 106 3.12 -47.41 -39.12
CA ALA A 106 1.94 -47.71 -38.33
C ALA A 106 2.14 -47.36 -36.84
N GLU A 107 3.34 -47.60 -36.30
CA GLU A 107 3.70 -47.23 -34.94
C GLU A 107 3.76 -45.71 -34.75
N LEU A 108 4.37 -44.97 -35.68
CA LEU A 108 4.39 -43.50 -35.66
C LEU A 108 2.98 -42.91 -35.71
N GLU A 109 2.09 -43.43 -36.55
CA GLU A 109 0.70 -42.99 -36.61
C GLU A 109 -0.04 -43.29 -35.30
N MET A 110 0.17 -44.48 -34.73
CA MET A 110 -0.40 -44.86 -33.44
C MET A 110 0.08 -43.93 -32.32
N LEU A 111 1.39 -43.63 -32.26
CA LEU A 111 1.98 -42.73 -31.28
C LEU A 111 1.47 -41.29 -31.44
N ARG A 112 1.36 -40.79 -32.68
CA ARG A 112 0.74 -39.48 -32.96
C ARG A 112 -0.74 -39.43 -32.54
N ALA A 113 -1.48 -40.52 -32.68
CA ALA A 113 -2.86 -40.61 -32.22
C ALA A 113 -2.96 -40.66 -30.68
N LYS A 114 -2.05 -41.37 -30.02
CA LYS A 114 -1.96 -41.39 -28.55
C LYS A 114 -1.56 -40.04 -27.97
N LEU A 115 -0.59 -39.36 -28.60
CA LEU A 115 -0.17 -38.01 -28.22
C LEU A 115 -1.34 -37.04 -28.31
N ARG A 116 -2.04 -37.00 -29.46
CA ARG A 116 -3.22 -36.14 -29.64
C ARG A 116 -4.30 -36.38 -28.59
N ARG A 117 -4.63 -37.63 -28.29
CA ARG A 117 -5.60 -37.94 -27.22
C ARG A 117 -5.13 -37.49 -25.85
N ALA A 118 -3.84 -37.64 -25.55
CA ALA A 118 -3.26 -37.17 -24.29
C ALA A 118 -3.23 -35.63 -24.21
N GLU A 119 -3.04 -34.94 -25.33
CA GLU A 119 -3.13 -33.47 -25.44
C GLU A 119 -4.58 -32.99 -25.26
N ASP A 120 -5.55 -33.63 -25.92
CA ASP A 120 -6.98 -33.35 -25.75
C ASP A 120 -7.42 -33.60 -24.29
N GLU A 121 -6.98 -34.71 -23.69
CA GLU A 121 -7.27 -35.04 -22.29
C GLU A 121 -6.57 -34.08 -21.31
N LEU A 122 -5.46 -33.44 -21.72
CA LEU A 122 -4.77 -32.40 -20.95
C LEU A 122 -5.48 -31.04 -21.08
N GLU A 123 -6.01 -30.69 -22.25
CA GLU A 123 -6.89 -29.54 -22.43
C GLU A 123 -8.16 -29.65 -21.58
N ASP A 124 -8.71 -30.87 -21.44
CA ASP A 124 -9.84 -31.16 -20.56
C ASP A 124 -9.49 -31.14 -19.06
N ARG A 125 -8.20 -31.09 -18.67
CA ARG A 125 -7.81 -30.90 -17.26
C ARG A 125 -8.10 -29.47 -16.83
N CYS A 126 -9.29 -29.35 -16.27
CA CYS A 126 -9.84 -28.17 -15.61
C CYS A 126 -8.77 -27.46 -14.79
N TRP A 127 -8.55 -26.18 -15.09
CA TRP A 127 -7.62 -25.34 -14.34
C TRP A 127 -7.88 -25.48 -12.83
N MET A 128 -6.83 -25.79 -12.09
CA MET A 128 -6.84 -25.75 -10.63
C MET A 128 -5.87 -24.65 -10.18
N PRO A 129 -6.31 -23.71 -9.32
CA PRO A 129 -5.42 -22.69 -8.80
C PRO A 129 -4.23 -23.33 -8.07
N PRO A 130 -2.99 -22.87 -8.34
CA PRO A 130 -1.81 -23.37 -7.64
C PRO A 130 -1.91 -23.19 -6.11
N PRO A 131 -1.32 -24.11 -5.32
CA PRO A 131 -1.19 -23.94 -3.88
C PRO A 131 -0.49 -22.62 -3.54
N GLY A 132 -1.05 -21.84 -2.61
CA GLY A 132 -0.51 -20.54 -2.21
C GLY A 132 -1.11 -19.33 -2.93
N LEU A 133 -1.75 -19.51 -4.09
CA LEU A 133 -2.32 -18.40 -4.85
C LEU A 133 -3.39 -17.63 -4.05
N GLN A 134 -4.20 -18.35 -3.26
CA GLN A 134 -5.22 -17.73 -2.43
C GLN A 134 -4.63 -16.71 -1.45
N GLN A 135 -3.57 -17.08 -0.73
CA GLN A 135 -2.96 -16.22 0.28
C GLN A 135 -2.35 -14.96 -0.36
N TRP A 136 -1.70 -15.11 -1.53
CA TRP A 136 -1.14 -13.98 -2.27
C TRP A 136 -2.22 -13.04 -2.83
N LEU A 137 -3.33 -13.58 -3.35
CA LEU A 137 -4.45 -12.76 -3.80
C LEU A 137 -5.15 -12.04 -2.63
N GLN A 138 -5.28 -12.70 -1.48
CA GLN A 138 -5.78 -12.08 -0.25
C GLN A 138 -4.87 -10.92 0.19
N LEU A 139 -3.56 -11.12 0.23
CA LEU A 139 -2.61 -10.05 0.55
C LEU A 139 -2.72 -8.89 -0.45
N THR A 140 -2.81 -9.20 -1.74
CA THR A 140 -2.97 -8.20 -2.80
C THR A 140 -4.25 -7.39 -2.60
N HIS A 141 -5.38 -8.06 -2.34
CA HIS A 141 -6.65 -7.41 -2.03
C HIS A 141 -6.52 -6.45 -0.83
N GLU A 142 -5.87 -6.89 0.25
CA GLU A 142 -5.69 -6.07 1.46
C GLU A 142 -4.82 -4.83 1.22
N ILE A 143 -3.73 -4.95 0.48
CA ILE A 143 -2.86 -3.82 0.11
C ILE A 143 -3.65 -2.81 -0.72
N GLU A 144 -4.37 -3.30 -1.73
CA GLU A 144 -5.21 -2.48 -2.59
C GLU A 144 -6.32 -1.79 -1.77
N ASN A 145 -6.98 -2.52 -0.86
CA ASN A 145 -8.04 -1.99 0.01
C ASN A 145 -7.52 -0.91 0.97
N ARG A 146 -6.32 -1.10 1.53
CA ARG A 146 -5.65 -0.09 2.36
C ARG A 146 -5.33 1.19 1.57
N ALA A 147 -4.98 1.09 0.30
CA ALA A 147 -4.78 2.25 -0.57
C ALA A 147 -6.10 2.98 -0.83
N TYR A 148 -7.15 2.23 -1.19
CA TYR A 148 -8.49 2.75 -1.38
C TYR A 148 -9.01 3.50 -0.14
N LEU A 149 -8.91 2.90 1.06
CA LEU A 149 -9.39 3.51 2.29
C LEU A 149 -8.69 4.84 2.60
N ARG A 150 -7.38 4.94 2.33
CA ARG A 150 -6.65 6.22 2.45
C ARG A 150 -7.15 7.27 1.47
N LYS A 151 -7.35 6.89 0.20
CA LYS A 151 -7.88 7.81 -0.83
C LYS A 151 -9.30 8.27 -0.50
N LYS A 152 -10.16 7.38 0.00
CA LYS A 152 -11.50 7.71 0.50
C LYS A 152 -11.43 8.73 1.65
N GLN A 153 -10.58 8.48 2.65
CA GLN A 153 -10.43 9.40 3.78
C GLN A 153 -9.98 10.80 3.32
N GLN A 154 -9.11 10.88 2.31
CA GLN A 154 -8.69 12.16 1.73
C GLN A 154 -9.84 12.86 0.99
N ALA A 155 -10.64 12.14 0.20
CA ALA A 155 -11.82 12.70 -0.46
C ALA A 155 -12.86 13.20 0.55
N ASP A 156 -13.09 12.46 1.64
CA ASP A 156 -13.97 12.87 2.73
C ASP A 156 -13.46 14.15 3.42
N ALA A 157 -12.14 14.25 3.66
CA ALA A 157 -11.53 15.45 4.21
C ALA A 157 -11.66 16.66 3.26
N GLN A 158 -11.46 16.48 1.95
CA GLN A 158 -11.67 17.54 0.95
C GLN A 158 -13.12 18.02 0.93
N LEU A 159 -14.09 17.10 1.02
CA LEU A 159 -15.50 17.46 1.12
C LEU A 159 -15.80 18.31 2.35
N GLN A 160 -15.26 17.95 3.52
CA GLN A 160 -15.44 18.74 4.73
C GLN A 160 -14.81 20.13 4.61
N HIS A 161 -13.60 20.22 4.06
CA HIS A 161 -12.96 21.50 3.81
C HIS A 161 -13.78 22.40 2.87
N ALA A 162 -14.33 21.85 1.78
CA ALA A 162 -15.20 22.58 0.86
C ALA A 162 -16.48 23.08 1.55
N ARG A 163 -17.11 22.25 2.41
CA ARG A 163 -18.28 22.63 3.21
C ARG A 163 -17.98 23.79 4.15
N GLU A 164 -16.89 23.70 4.91
CA GLU A 164 -16.48 24.77 5.82
C GLU A 164 -16.16 26.08 5.08
N ALA A 165 -15.51 26.00 3.93
CA ALA A 165 -15.18 27.16 3.11
C ALA A 165 -16.46 27.85 2.59
N CYS A 166 -17.44 27.06 2.15
CA CYS A 166 -18.76 27.55 1.74
C CYS A 166 -19.50 28.23 2.91
N GLU A 167 -19.54 27.61 4.09
CA GLU A 167 -20.17 28.21 5.27
C GLU A 167 -19.51 29.53 5.69
N LYS A 168 -18.17 29.59 5.67
CA LYS A 168 -17.41 30.80 5.97
C LYS A 168 -17.73 31.91 4.96
N LEU A 169 -17.87 31.58 3.67
CA LEU A 169 -18.25 32.54 2.64
C LEU A 169 -19.69 33.06 2.85
N CYS A 170 -20.64 32.17 3.14
CA CYS A 170 -22.03 32.53 3.44
C CYS A 170 -22.13 33.49 4.64
N LYS A 171 -21.45 33.18 5.76
CA LYS A 171 -21.41 34.03 6.96
C LYS A 171 -20.80 35.40 6.70
N LYS A 172 -19.76 35.48 5.87
CA LYS A 172 -19.15 36.77 5.48
C LYS A 172 -20.11 37.63 4.64
N ARG A 173 -20.87 37.03 3.73
CA ARG A 173 -21.83 37.75 2.88
C ARG A 173 -23.12 38.15 3.61
N SER A 174 -23.54 37.43 4.65
CA SER A 174 -24.70 37.79 5.46
C SER A 174 -24.46 38.97 6.41
N ASN A 175 -23.21 39.32 6.71
CA ASN A 175 -22.87 40.44 7.58
C ASN A 175 -22.78 41.75 6.78
N VAL A 176 -23.75 42.65 6.98
CA VAL A 176 -23.95 43.91 6.22
C VAL A 176 -22.71 44.80 6.14
N ILE A 177 -21.85 44.82 7.17
CA ILE A 177 -20.60 45.61 7.21
C ILE A 177 -19.50 44.97 6.35
N ALA A 178 -19.48 43.64 6.20
CA ALA A 178 -18.52 42.92 5.37
C ALA A 178 -18.91 42.91 3.88
N ALA A 179 -20.20 43.07 3.57
CA ALA A 179 -20.71 43.18 2.20
C ALA A 179 -20.22 44.45 1.45
N PHE A 180 -19.84 45.51 2.17
CA PHE A 180 -19.43 46.80 1.59
C PHE A 180 -17.94 46.88 1.20
N VAL A 181 -17.08 46.00 1.74
CA VAL A 181 -15.62 46.00 1.50
C VAL A 181 -15.14 44.69 0.83
N SER A 182 -16.06 43.83 0.41
CA SER A 182 -15.70 42.53 -0.17
C SER A 182 -15.20 42.68 -1.60
N THR A 183 -13.89 42.57 -1.80
CA THR A 183 -13.21 42.41 -3.08
C THR A 183 -13.51 41.01 -3.65
N HIS A 184 -14.46 40.94 -4.59
CA HIS A 184 -15.45 39.85 -4.64
C HIS A 184 -15.30 38.74 -5.72
N GLY A 185 -14.13 38.51 -6.32
CA GLY A 185 -13.95 37.43 -7.34
C GLY A 185 -13.14 36.23 -6.84
N LYS A 186 -11.91 36.46 -6.40
CA LYS A 186 -10.96 35.37 -6.12
C LYS A 186 -11.41 34.39 -5.03
N SER A 187 -12.07 34.87 -3.96
CA SER A 187 -12.52 33.99 -2.87
C SER A 187 -13.74 33.13 -3.22
N ILE A 188 -14.58 33.58 -4.16
CA ILE A 188 -15.70 32.75 -4.64
C ILE A 188 -15.16 31.71 -5.62
N ASP A 189 -14.25 32.08 -6.50
CA ASP A 189 -13.58 31.17 -7.42
C ASP A 189 -12.82 30.06 -6.67
N ASP A 190 -12.13 30.40 -5.57
CA ASP A 190 -11.42 29.42 -4.72
C ASP A 190 -12.38 28.44 -4.04
N VAL A 191 -13.55 28.90 -3.58
CA VAL A 191 -14.58 28.04 -2.97
C VAL A 191 -15.22 27.15 -4.02
N ASP A 192 -15.57 27.70 -5.19
CA ASP A 192 -16.16 26.93 -6.30
C ASP A 192 -15.19 25.86 -6.80
N ARG A 193 -13.90 26.21 -6.92
CA ARG A 193 -12.84 25.24 -7.26
C ARG A 193 -12.76 24.11 -6.24
N SER A 194 -12.73 24.43 -4.95
CA SER A 194 -12.70 23.45 -3.85
C SER A 194 -13.89 22.49 -3.89
N ILE A 195 -15.09 23.00 -4.23
CA ILE A 195 -16.30 22.18 -4.41
C ILE A 195 -16.15 21.21 -5.58
N VAL A 196 -15.68 21.70 -6.74
CA VAL A 196 -15.48 20.86 -7.93
C VAL A 196 -14.43 19.78 -7.68
N GLU A 197 -13.32 20.13 -7.04
CA GLU A 197 -12.25 19.19 -6.68
C GLU A 197 -12.78 18.11 -5.72
N ALA A 198 -13.50 18.49 -4.65
CA ALA A 198 -14.08 17.54 -3.71
C ALA A 198 -15.11 16.60 -4.38
N ARG A 199 -15.97 17.13 -5.26
CA ARG A 199 -16.93 16.31 -6.02
C ARG A 199 -16.22 15.32 -6.93
N THR A 200 -15.15 15.76 -7.60
CA THR A 200 -14.35 14.92 -8.49
C THR A 200 -13.70 13.78 -7.71
N ALA A 201 -13.05 14.09 -6.59
CA ALA A 201 -12.42 13.09 -5.72
C ALA A 201 -13.41 12.04 -5.19
N LEU A 202 -14.62 12.46 -4.79
CA LEU A 202 -15.67 11.53 -4.35
C LEU A 202 -16.17 10.64 -5.49
N ASN A 203 -16.33 11.19 -6.69
CA ASN A 203 -16.75 10.42 -7.85
C ASN A 203 -15.68 9.37 -8.22
N GLU A 204 -14.40 9.73 -8.20
CA GLU A 204 -13.31 8.78 -8.41
C GLU A 204 -13.32 7.64 -7.40
N VAL A 205 -13.42 7.96 -6.10
CA VAL A 205 -13.48 6.94 -5.04
C VAL A 205 -14.72 6.04 -5.18
N THR A 206 -15.84 6.59 -5.67
CA THR A 206 -17.06 5.81 -5.90
C THR A 206 -16.89 4.85 -7.08
N GLN A 207 -16.35 5.32 -8.20
CA GLN A 207 -16.08 4.51 -9.39
C GLN A 207 -15.06 3.41 -9.07
N GLU A 208 -13.99 3.77 -8.35
CA GLU A 208 -12.95 2.84 -7.92
C GLU A 208 -13.53 1.76 -7.00
N LEU A 209 -14.42 2.09 -6.06
CA LEU A 209 -15.09 1.09 -5.23
C LEU A 209 -15.92 0.09 -6.06
N GLN A 210 -16.72 0.60 -7.01
CA GLN A 210 -17.56 -0.24 -7.87
C GLN A 210 -16.72 -1.17 -8.73
N GLU A 211 -15.67 -0.65 -9.36
CA GLU A 211 -14.72 -1.42 -10.15
C GLU A 211 -14.09 -2.53 -9.31
N ARG A 212 -13.51 -2.17 -8.16
CA ARG A 212 -12.82 -3.12 -7.28
C ARG A 212 -13.74 -4.23 -6.81
N MET A 213 -14.95 -3.87 -6.38
CA MET A 213 -15.96 -4.85 -5.96
C MET A 213 -16.30 -5.81 -7.11
N HIS A 214 -16.45 -5.30 -8.33
CA HIS A 214 -16.73 -6.13 -9.49
C HIS A 214 -15.57 -7.06 -9.81
N ARG A 215 -14.36 -6.51 -9.97
CA ARG A 215 -13.15 -7.25 -10.33
C ARG A 215 -12.83 -8.34 -9.30
N TRP A 216 -12.82 -8.02 -8.02
CA TRP A 216 -12.51 -9.01 -6.98
C TRP A 216 -13.56 -10.13 -6.92
N LYS A 217 -14.85 -9.83 -7.10
CA LYS A 217 -15.88 -10.87 -7.22
C LYS A 217 -15.69 -11.77 -8.45
N GLN A 218 -15.23 -11.22 -9.58
CA GLN A 218 -14.91 -12.03 -10.76
C GLN A 218 -13.69 -12.92 -10.49
N ILE A 219 -12.65 -12.40 -9.85
CA ILE A 219 -11.45 -13.16 -9.51
C ILE A 219 -11.80 -14.31 -8.55
N GLU A 220 -12.58 -14.08 -7.50
CA GLU A 220 -13.05 -15.15 -6.59
C GLU A 220 -13.84 -16.23 -7.32
N ARG A 221 -14.73 -15.84 -8.25
CA ARG A 221 -15.51 -16.77 -9.07
C ARG A 221 -14.60 -17.65 -9.94
N LEU A 222 -13.64 -17.04 -10.62
CA LEU A 222 -12.70 -17.76 -11.48
C LEU A 222 -11.77 -18.67 -10.67
N CYS A 223 -11.36 -18.22 -9.49
CA CYS A 223 -10.44 -18.94 -8.62
C CYS A 223 -11.09 -20.01 -7.73
N GLY A 224 -12.41 -19.91 -7.49
CA GLY A 224 -13.13 -20.88 -6.66
C GLY A 224 -12.84 -20.80 -5.15
N PHE A 225 -12.28 -19.70 -4.65
CA PHE A 225 -12.01 -19.49 -3.23
C PHE A 225 -12.25 -18.05 -2.78
N ASN A 226 -12.45 -17.84 -1.48
CA ASN A 226 -12.66 -16.51 -0.89
C ASN A 226 -11.35 -15.72 -0.81
N ILE A 227 -11.41 -14.47 -1.26
CA ILE A 227 -10.33 -13.48 -1.28
C ILE A 227 -10.73 -12.25 -0.47
N ILE A 228 -11.92 -11.70 -0.72
CA ILE A 228 -12.42 -10.46 -0.10
C ILE A 228 -12.65 -10.68 1.40
N ASN A 229 -13.24 -11.81 1.77
CA ASN A 229 -13.39 -12.21 3.16
C ASN A 229 -12.17 -13.03 3.59
N ASN A 230 -11.25 -12.40 4.31
CA ASN A 230 -9.98 -12.99 4.71
C ASN A 230 -9.57 -12.54 6.13
N SER A 231 -8.46 -13.09 6.63
CA SER A 231 -7.97 -12.88 8.00
C SER A 231 -7.35 -11.49 8.26
N GLY A 232 -7.30 -10.62 7.26
CA GLY A 232 -6.75 -9.27 7.32
C GLY A 232 -5.24 -9.19 7.05
N LEU A 233 -4.80 -7.96 6.70
CA LEU A 233 -3.44 -7.66 6.24
C LEU A 233 -2.33 -8.21 7.14
N GLN A 234 -2.42 -7.96 8.46
CA GLN A 234 -1.36 -8.31 9.41
C GLN A 234 -1.11 -9.82 9.51
N VAL A 235 -2.19 -10.61 9.48
CA VAL A 235 -2.10 -12.08 9.54
C VAL A 235 -1.49 -12.61 8.25
N LEU A 236 -1.89 -12.06 7.10
CA LEU A 236 -1.37 -12.44 5.78
C LEU A 236 0.12 -12.11 5.62
N GLU A 237 0.54 -10.90 5.99
CA GLU A 237 1.95 -10.50 6.01
C GLU A 237 2.76 -11.44 6.93
N GLY A 238 2.23 -11.74 8.11
CA GLY A 238 2.86 -12.67 9.05
C GLY A 238 2.97 -14.10 8.53
N MET A 239 2.01 -14.60 7.76
CA MET A 239 2.09 -15.95 7.17
C MET A 239 3.03 -16.00 5.96
N LEU A 240 2.95 -15.01 5.08
CA LEU A 240 3.67 -15.01 3.81
C LEU A 240 5.14 -14.63 3.99
N TYR A 241 5.44 -13.55 4.72
CA TYR A 241 6.81 -13.06 4.87
C TYR A 241 7.62 -13.79 5.94
N ARG A 242 6.98 -14.37 6.96
CA ARG A 242 7.69 -15.17 7.99
C ARG A 242 8.19 -16.51 7.46
N ASN A 243 7.47 -17.10 6.49
CA ASN A 243 7.88 -18.36 5.86
C ASN A 243 9.07 -18.20 4.91
N VAL A 244 9.33 -17.01 4.37
CA VAL A 244 10.49 -16.75 3.49
C VAL A 244 11.80 -16.64 4.30
N ASN A 245 11.72 -16.30 5.59
CA ASN A 245 12.87 -16.08 6.46
C ASN A 245 13.28 -17.31 7.30
N GLY A 246 12.91 -18.53 6.89
CA GLY A 246 13.61 -19.75 7.32
C GLY A 246 13.49 -20.15 8.79
N ARG A 247 12.34 -19.93 9.45
CA ARG A 247 12.03 -20.62 10.71
C ARG A 247 10.76 -21.43 10.57
N SER A 248 10.94 -22.72 10.28
CA SER A 248 9.97 -23.77 10.57
C SER A 248 9.49 -23.58 12.02
N ALA A 249 8.29 -23.00 12.18
CA ALA A 249 7.61 -23.00 13.45
C ALA A 249 7.10 -24.42 13.66
N GLY A 250 7.82 -25.15 14.52
CA GLY A 250 7.43 -26.49 14.94
C GLY A 250 5.99 -26.54 15.43
N ARG A 251 5.39 -27.72 15.25
CA ARG A 251 4.11 -28.14 15.82
C ARG A 251 3.88 -27.50 17.20
N VAL A 252 2.98 -26.53 17.29
CA VAL A 252 2.34 -26.22 18.58
C VAL A 252 1.09 -27.07 18.66
N ARG A 253 1.21 -28.08 19.51
CA ARG A 253 0.21 -29.03 19.95
C ARG A 253 -1.04 -28.28 20.42
N MET A 254 -2.21 -28.70 19.92
CA MET A 254 -3.49 -28.37 20.52
C MET A 254 -3.50 -28.89 21.97
N ASN A 255 -3.85 -28.04 22.93
CA ASN A 255 -4.43 -28.48 24.18
C ASN A 255 -5.60 -27.56 24.53
N SER A 256 -6.80 -28.11 24.35
CA SER A 256 -8.05 -27.63 24.92
C SER A 256 -8.12 -27.97 26.40
N SER A 257 -8.74 -27.06 27.18
CA SER A 257 -9.53 -27.23 28.42
C SER A 257 -9.34 -25.96 29.24
N GLN A 258 -10.33 -25.06 29.29
CA GLN A 258 -11.29 -24.94 30.40
C GLN A 258 -10.57 -24.66 31.73
N ASP A 259 -10.64 -23.42 32.22
CA ASP A 259 -11.51 -23.10 33.36
C ASP A 259 -11.56 -21.60 33.64
N ASP A 260 -12.72 -21.24 34.20
CA ASP A 260 -13.30 -19.94 34.47
C ASP A 260 -12.63 -19.23 35.67
N LEU A 261 -12.96 -17.94 35.83
CA LEU A 261 -13.11 -17.16 37.08
C LEU A 261 -12.50 -15.74 37.09
N SER A 262 -13.47 -14.83 37.18
CA SER A 262 -13.53 -13.39 37.41
C SER A 262 -12.74 -12.78 38.60
N LEU A 263 -12.78 -11.44 38.62
CA LEU A 263 -12.39 -10.45 39.65
C LEU A 263 -10.89 -10.13 39.72
N GLY A 264 -10.45 -8.88 39.81
CA GLY A 264 -11.13 -7.62 40.05
C GLY A 264 -10.09 -6.51 40.19
N ASP A 265 -10.60 -5.28 40.19
CA ASP A 265 -9.91 -3.99 40.13
C ASP A 265 -8.60 -3.84 40.90
N ASP A 266 -7.61 -3.28 40.19
CA ASP A 266 -6.47 -2.55 40.76
C ASP A 266 -6.89 -1.12 41.10
N ALA A 267 -6.87 -0.75 42.39
CA ALA A 267 -6.57 0.64 42.78
C ALA A 267 -6.15 0.78 44.26
N SER A 268 -4.94 1.33 44.41
CA SER A 268 -4.51 2.24 45.48
C SER A 268 -3.94 1.68 46.78
N LEU A 269 -2.60 1.66 46.79
CA LEU A 269 -1.71 2.17 47.83
C LEU A 269 -2.37 3.16 48.83
N CYS A 270 -2.26 2.88 50.14
CA CYS A 270 -1.31 3.55 51.04
C CYS A 270 -1.53 3.07 52.49
N GLY A 271 -0.42 2.81 53.18
CA GLY A 271 -0.41 2.11 54.46
C GLY A 271 -0.52 3.00 55.69
N SER A 272 -0.65 2.34 56.84
CA SER A 272 0.04 2.69 58.08
C SER A 272 -0.16 1.63 59.15
N GLY A 273 0.96 1.06 59.59
CA GLY A 273 1.31 0.58 60.93
C GLY A 273 0.22 0.05 61.86
N LYS A 274 0.44 -1.15 62.41
CA LYS A 274 1.24 -1.37 63.62
C LYS A 274 1.32 -2.86 63.97
N GLU A 275 2.42 -3.18 64.64
CA GLU A 275 2.86 -4.47 65.15
C GLU A 275 1.99 -4.98 66.31
N GLU A 276 1.66 -6.28 66.34
CA GLU A 276 2.10 -7.30 67.34
C GLU A 276 1.34 -8.65 67.16
N PRO A 277 1.91 -9.82 67.59
CA PRO A 277 1.44 -11.16 67.22
C PRO A 277 0.86 -11.94 68.46
N PRO A 278 0.60 -13.26 68.37
CA PRO A 278 -0.70 -13.88 68.60
C PRO A 278 -0.94 -14.38 70.04
N SER A 279 -2.20 -14.41 70.48
CA SER A 279 -2.62 -15.19 71.66
C SER A 279 -3.52 -16.34 71.24
N TYR A 280 -3.04 -17.55 71.49
CA TYR A 280 -3.83 -18.77 71.57
C TYR A 280 -4.81 -18.69 72.75
N HIS A 281 -6.05 -19.16 72.59
CA HIS A 281 -6.60 -20.24 73.41
C HIS A 281 -8.02 -20.64 72.97
N GLU A 282 -8.19 -21.93 72.70
CA GLU A 282 -9.43 -22.69 72.93
C GLU A 282 -9.94 -22.47 74.36
N HIS A 283 -11.27 -22.37 74.51
CA HIS A 283 -11.99 -23.19 75.48
C HIS A 283 -13.48 -23.30 75.14
N ASP A 284 -13.96 -24.53 75.28
CA ASP A 284 -15.34 -25.02 75.23
C ASP A 284 -16.33 -24.24 76.11
N GLU A 285 -17.54 -24.02 75.60
CA GLU A 285 -18.82 -24.61 76.06
C GLU A 285 -19.95 -24.28 75.07
#